data_AF-A0A7R9BRV2-F1
#
_entry.id   AF-A0A7R9BRV2-F1
#
_cell.length_a   1.000
_cell.length_b   1.000
_cell.length_c   1.000
_cell.angle_alpha   90.00
_cell.angle_beta   90.00
_cell.angle_gamma   90.00
#
_symmetry.space_group_name_H-M   'P 1'
#
loop_
_entity.id
_entity.type
_entity.pdbx_description
1 polymer ?
#
loop_
_entity_poly.entity_id
_entity_poly.type
_entity_poly.pdbx_seq_one_letter_code
_entity_poly.pdbx_strand_id
1 'polypeptide(L)'
;EQFPCLKRLGLNTPLPIGEHESSYIFLPPAVIAFILSRAPLLECADFGYCSAIYDTDVDRMLQDAGASRVQRLTLRGAYRLSNEAVMKLIQGFPELKMMAMKILPRDRLVEMEKLKTCLKEQNADVTLLTYGNY
;
A
#
# COMPACT_ATOMS: atom_id res chain seq x y z
N GLU A 1 14.51 16.73 -0.05
CA GLU A 1 15.53 16.21 0.88
C GLU A 1 15.40 14.69 0.98
N GLN A 2 16.44 13.97 1.43
CA GLN A 2 16.36 12.53 1.70
C GLN A 2 16.02 12.32 3.19
N PHE A 3 15.37 11.19 3.53
CA PHE A 3 15.07 10.75 4.88
C PHE A 3 15.93 9.53 5.24
N PRO A 4 17.26 9.69 5.38
CA PRO A 4 18.21 8.57 5.41
C PRO A 4 18.04 7.65 6.62
N CYS A 5 17.38 8.10 7.69
CA CYS A 5 17.21 7.33 8.93
C CYS A 5 15.75 6.86 9.15
N LEU A 6 14.83 7.20 8.25
CA LEU A 6 13.40 6.91 8.44
C LEU A 6 13.13 5.43 8.20
N LYS A 7 12.85 4.69 9.27
CA LYS A 7 12.53 3.26 9.22
C LYS A 7 11.03 2.95 9.17
N ARG A 8 10.22 3.86 9.71
CA ARG A 8 8.77 3.66 9.84
C ARG A 8 8.05 4.95 9.51
N LEU A 9 7.03 4.84 8.68
CA LEU A 9 6.16 5.96 8.33
C LEU A 9 4.70 5.51 8.38
N GLY A 10 3.88 6.30 9.05
CA GLY A 10 2.44 6.17 9.03
C GLY A 10 1.81 7.50 8.62
N LEU A 11 1.18 7.52 7.45
CA LEU A 11 0.37 8.63 6.96
C LEU A 11 -1.10 8.19 6.94
N ASN A 12 -1.59 7.77 8.11
CA ASN A 12 -2.93 7.19 8.29
C ASN A 12 -3.82 8.03 9.23
N THR A 13 -3.41 9.25 9.57
CA THR A 13 -4.17 10.13 10.46
C THR A 13 -5.33 10.78 9.71
N PRO A 14 -6.59 10.60 10.15
CA PRO A 14 -7.61 11.59 9.84
C PRO A 14 -7.16 12.91 10.48
N LEU A 15 -6.88 13.93 9.68
CA LEU A 15 -6.70 15.26 10.24
C LEU A 15 -8.07 15.73 10.73
N PRO A 16 -8.22 16.13 12.00
CA PRO A 16 -9.44 16.76 12.48
C PRO A 16 -9.52 18.16 11.87
N ILE A 17 -10.11 18.26 10.69
CA ILE A 17 -10.69 19.51 10.20
C ILE A 17 -12.14 19.45 10.69
N GLY A 18 -12.63 20.53 11.29
CA GLY A 18 -13.83 20.60 12.15
C GLY A 18 -15.10 19.91 11.66
N GLU A 19 -16.09 19.85 12.55
CA GLU A 19 -17.27 18.97 12.63
C GLU A 19 -18.19 18.76 11.40
N HIS A 20 -17.83 19.18 10.18
CA HIS A 20 -18.57 18.85 8.97
C HIS A 20 -17.61 18.38 7.88
N GLU A 21 -17.80 17.13 7.47
CA GLU A 21 -17.10 16.40 6.39
C GLU A 21 -15.61 16.13 6.66
N SER A 22 -15.33 14.89 7.09
CA SER A 22 -13.98 14.30 7.10
C SER A 22 -13.31 14.46 5.74
N SER A 23 -12.63 15.58 5.55
CA SER A 23 -11.86 15.89 4.36
C SER A 23 -10.57 15.08 4.44
N TYR A 24 -10.65 13.83 3.98
CA TYR A 24 -9.51 12.95 3.94
C TYR A 24 -8.48 13.52 2.96
N ILE A 25 -7.23 13.67 3.40
CA ILE A 25 -6.13 13.95 2.46
C ILE A 25 -5.91 12.68 1.65
N PHE A 26 -6.36 12.69 0.40
CA PHE A 26 -5.97 11.69 -0.57
C PHE A 26 -4.46 11.80 -0.79
N LEU A 27 -3.74 10.71 -0.57
CA LEU A 27 -2.32 10.62 -0.91
C LEU A 27 -2.20 10.26 -2.39
N PRO A 28 -1.71 11.18 -3.25
CA PRO A 28 -1.48 10.85 -4.65
C PRO A 28 -0.41 9.74 -4.75
N PRO A 29 -0.52 8.84 -5.74
CA PRO A 29 0.48 7.80 -5.97
C PRO A 29 1.91 8.35 -6.08
N ALA A 30 2.07 9.51 -6.72
CA ALA A 30 3.36 10.20 -6.85
C ALA A 30 3.98 10.62 -5.51
N VAL A 31 3.15 10.95 -4.49
CA VAL A 31 3.65 11.29 -3.16
C VAL A 31 4.15 10.04 -2.44
N ILE A 32 3.41 8.94 -2.55
CA ILE A 32 3.84 7.64 -2.00
C ILE A 32 5.16 7.22 -2.63
N ALA A 33 5.25 7.28 -3.96
CA ALA A 33 6.44 6.97 -4.72
C ALA A 33 7.63 7.85 -4.30
N PHE A 34 7.41 9.17 -4.18
CA PHE A 34 8.42 10.11 -3.71
C PHE A 34 8.94 9.75 -2.32
N ILE A 35 8.06 9.44 -1.37
CA ILE A 35 8.45 9.04 -0.02
C ILE A 35 9.31 7.77 -0.05
N LEU A 36 8.86 6.75 -0.78
CA LEU A 36 9.59 5.48 -0.91
C LEU A 36 10.99 5.71 -1.52
N SER A 37 11.09 6.58 -2.54
CA SER A 37 12.37 6.94 -3.19
C SER A 37 13.35 7.67 -2.28
N ARG A 38 12.84 8.41 -1.29
CA ARG A 38 13.64 9.27 -0.40
C ARG A 38 13.93 8.63 0.95
N ALA A 39 13.34 7.48 1.26
CA ALA A 39 13.53 6.77 2.53
C ALA A 39 14.09 5.35 2.27
N PRO A 40 15.38 5.23 1.91
CA PRO A 40 15.98 3.95 1.50
C PRO A 40 16.06 2.91 2.64
N LEU A 41 15.94 3.34 3.90
CA LEU A 41 15.90 2.47 5.07
C LEU A 41 14.47 2.22 5.58
N LEU A 42 13.44 2.62 4.83
CA LEU A 42 12.05 2.44 5.25
C LEU A 42 11.70 0.96 5.26
N GLU A 43 11.46 0.41 6.44
CA GLU A 43 11.07 -0.98 6.64
C GLU A 43 9.54 -1.13 6.73
N CYS A 44 8.84 -0.09 7.21
CA CYS A 44 7.38 -0.10 7.41
C CYS A 44 6.74 1.17 6.85
N ALA A 45 5.76 1.01 5.96
CA ALA A 45 4.99 2.09 5.38
C ALA A 45 3.50 1.82 5.52
N ASP A 46 2.75 2.72 6.17
CA ASP A 46 1.28 2.70 6.25
C ASP A 46 0.71 3.96 5.60
N PHE A 47 0.11 3.81 4.43
CA PHE A 47 -0.53 4.89 3.69
C PHE A 47 -2.05 4.80 3.82
N GLY A 48 -2.64 5.87 4.35
CA GLY A 48 -4.08 6.06 4.42
C GLY A 48 -4.66 6.56 3.09
N TYR A 49 -5.97 6.35 2.90
CA TYR A 49 -6.77 7.04 1.86
C TYR A 49 -6.23 6.89 0.42
N CYS A 50 -5.79 5.68 0.09
CA CYS A 50 -5.24 5.28 -1.19
C CYS A 50 -6.30 4.98 -2.28
N SER A 51 -7.51 5.53 -2.17
CA SER A 51 -8.59 5.28 -3.16
C SER A 51 -8.36 5.94 -4.52
N ALA A 52 -7.38 6.84 -4.60
CA ALA A 52 -6.93 7.46 -5.83
C ALA A 52 -5.81 6.68 -6.54
N ILE A 53 -5.40 5.51 -6.02
CA ILE A 53 -4.37 4.67 -6.66
C ILE A 53 -5.05 3.65 -7.57
N TYR A 54 -4.61 3.62 -8.83
CA TYR A 54 -5.04 2.69 -9.87
C TYR A 54 -3.89 1.83 -10.35
N ASP A 55 -4.21 0.79 -11.12
CA ASP A 55 -3.21 -0.12 -11.70
C ASP A 55 -2.14 0.61 -12.52
N THR A 56 -2.51 1.66 -13.24
CA THR A 56 -1.59 2.49 -14.04
C THR A 56 -0.55 3.23 -13.19
N ASP A 57 -0.83 3.43 -11.90
CA ASP A 57 0.09 4.11 -10.99
C ASP A 57 1.14 3.15 -10.42
N VAL A 58 0.88 1.84 -10.42
CA VAL A 58 1.77 0.84 -9.80
C VAL A 58 3.13 0.82 -10.47
N ASP A 59 3.19 0.79 -11.80
CA ASP A 59 4.46 0.76 -12.52
C ASP A 59 5.30 2.00 -12.21
N ARG A 60 4.66 3.18 -12.18
CA ARG A 60 5.32 4.43 -11.81
C ARG A 60 5.79 4.42 -10.36
N MET A 61 4.94 3.95 -9.44
CA MET A 61 5.29 3.83 -8.02
C MET A 61 6.51 2.92 -7.83
N LEU A 62 6.59 1.80 -8.55
CA LEU A 62 7.71 0.86 -8.47
C LEU A 62 8.99 1.42 -9.10
N GLN A 63 8.90 2.09 -10.24
CA GLN A 63 10.04 2.77 -10.88
C GLN A 63 10.66 3.82 -9.95
N ASP A 64 9.80 4.65 -9.35
CA ASP A 64 10.22 5.75 -8.49
C ASP A 64 10.65 5.28 -7.10
N ALA A 65 9.99 4.25 -6.53
CA ALA A 65 10.32 3.72 -5.20
C ALA A 65 11.72 3.09 -5.11
N GLY A 66 12.32 2.70 -6.24
CA GLY A 66 13.65 2.11 -6.31
C GLY A 66 13.78 0.81 -5.50
N ALA A 67 14.99 0.51 -5.02
CA ALA A 67 15.29 -0.64 -4.17
C ALA A 67 14.82 -0.44 -2.72
N SER A 68 13.53 -0.14 -2.56
CA SER A 68 12.88 0.03 -1.27
C SER A 68 13.01 -1.25 -0.44
N ARG A 69 13.48 -1.10 0.81
CA ARG A 69 13.60 -2.19 1.79
C ARG A 69 12.33 -2.38 2.62
N VAL A 70 11.18 -1.96 2.07
CA VAL A 70 9.91 -2.06 2.78
C VAL A 70 9.57 -3.52 2.98
N GLN A 71 9.51 -3.92 4.25
CA GLN A 71 9.11 -5.26 4.68
C GLN A 71 7.62 -5.32 4.99
N ARG A 72 7.01 -4.18 5.34
CA ARG A 72 5.59 -4.06 5.63
C ARG A 72 4.97 -2.86 4.92
N LEU A 73 4.05 -3.14 4.00
CA LEU A 73 3.30 -2.12 3.26
C LEU A 73 1.82 -2.22 3.61
N THR A 74 1.22 -1.14 4.11
CA THR A 74 -0.23 -1.02 4.29
C THR A 74 -0.78 0.03 3.34
N LEU A 75 -1.78 -0.34 2.55
CA LEU A 75 -2.54 0.55 1.67
C LEU A 75 -4.01 0.54 2.11
N ARG A 76 -4.47 1.62 2.74
CA ARG A 76 -5.86 1.72 3.21
C ARG A 76 -6.72 2.38 2.14
N GLY A 77 -7.83 1.76 1.79
CA GLY A 77 -8.76 2.27 0.77
C GLY A 77 -8.26 2.09 -0.66
N ALA A 78 -7.20 1.32 -0.92
CA ALA A 78 -6.71 0.99 -2.26
C ALA A 78 -7.59 -0.04 -2.99
N TYR A 79 -8.91 0.13 -2.94
CA TYR A 79 -9.88 -0.84 -3.48
C TYR A 79 -9.93 -0.87 -5.01
N ARG A 80 -9.36 0.14 -5.67
CA ARG A 80 -9.31 0.26 -7.14
C ARG A 80 -8.16 -0.50 -7.80
N LEU A 81 -7.20 -0.99 -7.00
CA LEU A 81 -6.15 -1.86 -7.50
C LEU A 81 -6.73 -3.23 -7.85
N SER A 82 -6.42 -3.76 -9.03
CA SER A 82 -6.73 -5.14 -9.41
C SER A 82 -5.82 -6.14 -8.69
N ASN A 83 -6.17 -7.43 -8.80
CA ASN A 83 -5.33 -8.50 -8.24
C ASN A 83 -3.96 -8.55 -8.92
N GLU A 84 -3.89 -8.29 -10.23
CA GLU A 84 -2.63 -8.22 -10.97
C GLU A 84 -1.75 -7.07 -10.47
N ALA A 85 -2.35 -5.89 -10.23
CA ALA A 85 -1.63 -4.75 -9.69
C ALA A 85 -1.11 -5.01 -8.27
N VAL A 86 -1.89 -5.68 -7.42
CA VAL A 86 -1.44 -6.12 -6.08
C VAL A 86 -0.28 -7.11 -6.19
N MET A 87 -0.34 -8.07 -7.12
CA MET A 87 0.77 -9.00 -7.38
C MET A 87 2.03 -8.27 -7.85
N LYS A 88 1.90 -7.29 -8.75
CA LYS A 88 3.02 -6.45 -9.20
C LYS A 88 3.66 -5.70 -8.05
N LEU A 89 2.86 -5.13 -7.13
CA LEU A 89 3.40 -4.49 -5.92
C LEU A 89 4.18 -5.49 -5.05
N ILE A 90 3.62 -6.69 -4.81
CA ILE A 90 4.29 -7.72 -4.02
C ILE A 90 5.63 -8.12 -4.66
N GLN A 91 5.66 -8.31 -5.97
CA GLN A 91 6.88 -8.68 -6.71
C GLN A 91 7.88 -7.53 -6.82
N GLY A 92 7.40 -6.29 -6.87
CA GLY A 92 8.22 -5.09 -6.98
C GLY A 92 8.92 -4.67 -5.68
N PHE A 93 8.49 -5.18 -4.53
CA PHE A 93 9.16 -4.98 -3.24
C PHE A 93 9.86 -6.27 -2.78
N PRO A 94 11.15 -6.45 -3.09
CA PRO A 94 11.84 -7.74 -2.90
C PRO A 94 12.00 -8.16 -1.44
N GLU A 95 11.97 -7.23 -0.49
CA GLU A 95 12.04 -7.51 0.95
C GLU A 95 10.66 -7.56 1.63
N LEU A 96 9.57 -7.42 0.86
CA LEU A 96 8.23 -7.37 1.41
C LEU A 96 7.87 -8.72 2.04
N LYS A 97 7.51 -8.71 3.31
CA LYS A 97 7.05 -9.89 4.05
C LYS A 97 5.55 -9.82 4.34
N MET A 98 5.00 -8.60 4.32
CA MET A 98 3.63 -8.34 4.70
C MET A 98 3.06 -7.21 3.87
N MET A 99 1.94 -7.48 3.22
CA MET A 99 1.11 -6.46 2.60
C MET A 99 -0.26 -6.46 3.28
N ALA A 100 -0.77 -5.28 3.64
CA ALA A 100 -2.10 -5.15 4.19
C ALA A 100 -2.94 -4.19 3.33
N MET A 101 -4.14 -4.64 2.95
CA MET A 101 -5.14 -3.82 2.30
C MET A 101 -6.33 -3.64 3.25
N LYS A 102 -6.57 -2.40 3.69
CA LYS A 102 -7.64 -2.09 4.65
C LYS A 102 -8.74 -1.29 4.01
N ILE A 103 -9.93 -1.26 4.62
CA ILE A 103 -11.08 -0.47 4.16
C ILE A 103 -11.46 -0.90 2.73
N LEU A 104 -11.54 -2.20 2.50
CA LEU A 104 -11.98 -2.76 1.23
C LEU A 104 -13.51 -2.95 1.23
N PRO A 105 -14.19 -2.68 0.10
CA PRO A 105 -15.58 -3.08 -0.06
C PRO A 105 -15.69 -4.62 -0.04
N ARG A 106 -16.86 -5.13 0.34
CA ARG A 106 -17.10 -6.56 0.55
C ARG A 106 -16.73 -7.42 -0.65
N ASP A 107 -17.08 -6.99 -1.86
CA ASP A 107 -16.81 -7.76 -3.08
C ASP A 107 -15.30 -7.89 -3.33
N ARG A 108 -14.52 -6.82 -3.07
CA ARG A 108 -13.06 -6.86 -3.15
C ARG A 108 -12.44 -7.76 -2.08
N LEU A 109 -13.03 -7.88 -0.89
CA LEU A 109 -12.53 -8.84 0.11
C LEU A 109 -12.58 -10.27 -0.41
N VAL A 110 -13.71 -10.66 -1.04
CA VAL A 110 -13.87 -12.01 -1.61
C VAL A 110 -12.81 -12.27 -2.69
N GLU A 111 -12.56 -11.29 -3.55
CA GLU A 111 -11.52 -11.38 -4.59
C GLU A 111 -10.11 -11.45 -4.01
N MET A 112 -9.84 -10.73 -2.91
CA MET A 112 -8.54 -10.78 -2.23
C MET A 112 -8.31 -12.07 -1.46
N GLU A 113 -9.34 -12.73 -0.91
CA GLU A 113 -9.17 -14.06 -0.29
C GLU A 113 -8.70 -15.09 -1.32
N LYS A 114 -9.24 -15.04 -2.55
CA LYS A 114 -8.75 -15.88 -3.66
C LYS A 114 -7.28 -15.59 -3.98
N LEU A 115 -6.90 -14.31 -3.98
CA LEU A 115 -5.52 -13.89 -4.21
C LEU A 115 -4.58 -14.42 -3.11
N LYS A 116 -4.98 -14.39 -1.83
CA LYS A 116 -4.19 -14.97 -0.73
C LYS A 116 -3.92 -16.45 -0.94
N THR A 117 -4.92 -17.22 -1.40
CA THR A 117 -4.73 -18.64 -1.72
C THR A 117 -3.71 -18.81 -2.84
N CYS A 118 -3.83 -18.03 -3.91
CA CYS A 118 -2.88 -18.08 -5.04
C CYS A 118 -1.44 -17.73 -4.62
N LEU A 119 -1.26 -16.72 -3.76
CA LEU A 119 0.05 -16.36 -3.22
C LEU A 119 0.69 -17.50 -2.41
N LYS A 120 -0.11 -18.21 -1.61
CA LYS A 120 0.36 -19.37 -0.84
C LYS A 120 0.78 -20.52 -1.77
N GLU A 121 0.02 -20.77 -2.82
CA GLU A 121 0.35 -21.80 -3.82
C GLU A 121 1.63 -21.49 -4.59
N GLN A 122 1.91 -20.20 -4.82
CA GLN A 122 3.14 -19.73 -5.47
C GLN A 122 4.36 -19.72 -4.51
N ASN A 123 4.22 -20.17 -3.27
CA ASN A 123 5.25 -20.08 -2.22
C ASN A 123 5.80 -18.66 -2.05
N ALA A 124 4.96 -17.64 -2.23
CA ALA A 124 5.38 -16.28 -1.94
C ALA A 124 5.61 -16.15 -0.43
N ASP A 125 6.80 -15.71 -0.02
CA ASP A 125 7.16 -15.42 1.38
C ASP A 125 6.51 -14.12 1.89
N VAL A 126 5.28 -13.85 1.44
CA VAL A 126 4.55 -12.62 1.69
C VAL A 126 3.16 -12.93 2.24
N THR A 127 2.87 -12.39 3.41
CA THR A 127 1.54 -12.47 4.01
C THR A 127 0.67 -11.30 3.53
N LEU A 128 -0.39 -11.61 2.78
CA LEU A 128 -1.42 -10.63 2.42
C LEU A 128 -2.54 -10.62 3.48
N LEU A 129 -2.77 -9.47 4.12
CA LEU A 129 -3.87 -9.22 5.05
C LEU A 129 -4.92 -8.31 4.42
N THR A 130 -6.19 -8.58 4.69
CA THR A 130 -7.33 -7.82 4.17
C THR A 130 -8.27 -7.45 5.31
N TYR A 131 -8.78 -6.22 5.30
CA TYR A 131 -9.75 -5.74 6.28
C TYR A 131 -10.87 -4.98 5.58
N GLY A 132 -12.11 -5.36 5.87
CA GLY A 132 -13.30 -4.71 5.33
C GLY A 132 -13.60 -3.37 5.97
N ASN A 133 -14.40 -2.56 5.27
CA ASN A 133 -15.25 -1.57 5.93
C ASN A 133 -16.57 -2.29 6.29
N TYR A 134 -16.94 -2.29 7.57
CA TYR A 134 -18.20 -2.88 8.05
C TYR A 134 -19.32 -1.85 8.00
#